data_AF-A0A1J5F3H3-F1
#
_entry.id   AF-A0A1J5F3H3-F1
#
_cell.length_a   1.000
_cell.length_b   1.000
_cell.length_c   1.000
_cell.angle_alpha   90.00
_cell.angle_beta   90.00
_cell.angle_gamma   90.00
#
_symmetry.space_group_name_H-M   'P 1'
#
loop_
_entity.id
_entity.type
_entity.pdbx_description
1 polymer ?
#
loop_
_entity_poly.entity_id
_entity_poly.type
_entity_poly.pdbx_seq_one_letter_code
_entity_poly.pdbx_strand_id
1 'polypeptide(L)'
;MKGALTPILSLVPMLILLALTSGCGNRPEPAPKSLPVVRAGCQGCHADVLDASHAMPCTDCHAGDNTATAKFLAHQGLLARPAHPDSMGKVCGPCHVEMVTTVATSLHFTLKKEVNLVRQAFGAREELAALTDIPPAAAGHGPLALADDLLRRRCLRCHLYSPGDDYPETHRGTGCAACHLSFAGGRLESHAFVRAPADRQCLHCHYGNRVGADYYGRFEQDLNAEYRTPFRPGDPLSRPYGVEFHQLAPDVHKSAGLACIDCHPGSQLMAQAAGPACATCHRLDQARVARLANLTVRDNRVFIIAKLTGKQLEAPLATDPAHARFGATTDCLVCHAQWSFQDQATHLLRLDNADYAPWEYLTVQGSSAVEQLLTRGLETSNVEPVMADGISGAIRPGIWLKGYAQRRWADPLIGADTNGRLRIFRPLLDLSLSHVEEAGEVTVDGVRSTAASQGFRAYTPHTVGRAGLFFRQRLTPNCPPPAPPTP
;
A
#
# COMPACT_ATOMS: atom_id res chain seq x y z
N MET A 1 50.23 15.44 59.47
CA MET A 1 50.82 16.21 60.59
C MET A 1 49.89 17.38 60.87
N LYS A 2 49.09 17.27 61.95
CA LYS A 2 49.17 18.08 63.19
C LYS A 2 48.81 19.56 62.92
N GLY A 3 47.75 20.14 63.47
CA GLY A 3 47.31 20.00 64.86
C GLY A 3 45.80 19.89 65.09
N ALA A 4 45.49 19.16 66.16
CA ALA A 4 44.21 19.00 66.82
C ALA A 4 44.18 19.88 68.08
N LEU A 5 42.99 20.17 68.62
CA LEU A 5 42.64 19.94 70.03
C LEU A 5 41.14 20.23 70.32
N THR A 6 40.44 19.12 70.55
CA THR A 6 39.27 18.77 71.41
C THR A 6 39.03 19.62 72.69
N PRO A 7 38.00 19.33 73.53
CA PRO A 7 36.63 18.82 73.33
C PRO A 7 35.57 19.54 74.22
N ILE A 8 34.27 19.28 74.03
CA ILE A 8 33.29 19.34 75.14
C ILE A 8 32.45 18.06 75.13
N LEU A 9 32.45 17.42 76.29
CA LEU A 9 31.78 16.18 76.68
C LEU A 9 30.46 16.53 77.39
N SER A 10 29.36 15.88 77.02
CA SER A 10 28.17 15.58 77.86
C SER A 10 27.20 14.74 77.01
N LEU A 11 27.21 13.40 77.08
CA LEU A 11 26.39 12.55 77.95
C LEU A 11 24.91 13.00 78.05
N VAL A 12 23.98 12.38 77.30
CA VAL A 12 23.03 11.29 77.73
C VAL A 12 21.58 11.81 77.55
N PRO A 13 20.47 11.04 77.34
CA PRO A 13 20.26 9.65 76.86
C PRO A 13 19.18 9.50 75.73
N MET A 14 19.23 8.35 75.06
CA MET A 14 18.13 7.38 74.83
C MET A 14 16.68 7.84 75.13
N LEU A 15 15.87 8.05 74.09
CA LEU A 15 14.42 7.77 74.10
C LEU A 15 13.91 7.60 72.66
N ILE A 16 14.31 6.51 72.01
CA ILE A 16 13.61 5.97 70.84
C ILE A 16 12.65 4.91 71.38
N LEU A 17 11.45 4.87 70.80
CA LEU A 17 10.38 3.89 71.01
C LEU A 17 9.34 4.27 72.09
N LEU A 18 8.44 5.20 71.76
CA LEU A 18 6.98 5.08 71.99
C LEU A 18 6.26 6.34 71.45
N ALA A 19 5.72 6.26 70.23
CA ALA A 19 4.62 7.14 69.76
C ALA A 19 3.95 6.58 68.49
N LEU A 20 3.55 5.31 68.54
CA LEU A 20 2.39 4.83 67.78
C LEU A 20 1.17 5.15 68.63
N THR A 21 0.36 6.13 68.19
CA THR A 21 -1.10 6.32 68.42
C THR A 21 -1.46 7.80 68.45
N SER A 22 -1.69 8.39 67.28
CA SER A 22 -2.49 9.62 67.15
C SER A 22 -2.98 9.78 65.71
N GLY A 23 -4.30 9.67 65.53
CA GLY A 23 -5.02 10.34 64.44
C GLY A 23 -5.31 9.50 63.20
N CYS A 24 -6.31 8.61 63.28
CA CYS A 24 -7.15 8.27 62.13
C CYS A 24 -7.91 9.53 61.68
N GLY A 25 -7.26 10.36 60.87
CA GLY A 25 -7.94 11.39 60.09
C GLY A 25 -8.58 10.74 58.87
N ASN A 26 -9.91 10.70 58.85
CA ASN A 26 -10.69 10.34 57.67
C ASN A 26 -10.26 11.22 56.49
N ARG A 27 -9.40 10.70 55.61
CA ARG A 27 -9.30 11.22 54.25
C ARG A 27 -10.64 10.91 53.58
N PRO A 28 -11.38 11.89 53.05
CA PRO A 28 -12.53 11.57 52.22
C PRO A 28 -12.00 10.71 51.06
N GLU A 29 -12.56 9.50 50.90
CA GLU A 29 -12.36 8.74 49.69
C GLU A 29 -12.66 9.66 48.50
N PRO A 30 -11.84 9.67 47.44
CA PRO A 30 -12.23 10.35 46.22
C PRO A 30 -13.58 9.78 45.83
N ALA A 31 -14.60 10.64 45.79
CA ALA A 31 -15.94 10.26 45.39
C ALA A 31 -15.84 9.37 44.14
N PRO A 32 -16.53 8.22 44.08
CA PRO A 32 -16.49 7.36 42.92
C PRO A 32 -16.78 8.26 41.72
N LYS A 33 -15.83 8.38 40.78
CA LYS A 33 -16.06 9.12 39.54
C LYS A 33 -17.36 8.54 38.99
N SER A 34 -18.42 9.34 38.98
CA SER A 34 -19.71 8.93 38.45
C SER A 34 -19.44 8.33 37.09
N LEU A 35 -19.69 7.03 36.93
CA LEU A 35 -19.56 6.38 35.64
C LEU A 35 -20.33 7.24 34.65
N PRO A 36 -19.74 7.63 33.51
CA PRO A 36 -20.47 8.42 32.52
C PRO A 36 -21.77 7.67 32.24
N VAL A 37 -22.90 8.37 32.33
CA VAL A 37 -24.20 7.81 31.97
C VAL A 37 -24.13 7.52 30.47
N VAL A 38 -23.76 6.29 30.13
CA VAL A 38 -23.74 5.81 28.75
C VAL A 38 -25.20 5.78 28.31
N ARG A 39 -25.58 6.75 27.49
CA ARG A 39 -26.90 6.77 26.87
C ARG A 39 -27.03 5.52 26.00
N ALA A 40 -28.23 4.93 25.98
CA ALA A 40 -28.50 3.81 25.09
C ALA A 40 -28.23 4.19 23.62
N GLY A 41 -27.69 3.23 22.87
CA GLY A 41 -27.40 3.37 21.46
C GLY A 41 -25.94 3.69 21.12
N CYS A 42 -25.59 3.43 19.86
CA CYS A 42 -24.22 3.50 19.35
C CYS A 42 -23.59 4.87 19.63
N GLN A 43 -24.37 5.94 19.44
CA GLN A 43 -23.93 7.33 19.67
C GLN A 43 -23.66 7.67 21.14
N GLY A 44 -24.12 6.84 22.08
CA GLY A 44 -23.78 6.98 23.50
C GLY A 44 -22.30 6.69 23.80
N CYS A 45 -21.64 5.90 22.94
CA CYS A 45 -20.22 5.54 23.07
C CYS A 45 -19.36 6.00 21.88
N HIS A 46 -19.94 6.12 20.68
CA HIS A 46 -19.26 6.42 19.43
C HIS A 46 -19.65 7.82 18.94
N ALA A 47 -18.66 8.69 18.79
CA ALA A 47 -18.85 10.01 18.21
C ALA A 47 -18.34 9.99 16.77
N ASP A 48 -19.27 9.94 15.82
CA ASP A 48 -18.96 9.81 14.40
C ASP A 48 -19.68 10.87 13.57
N VAL A 49 -19.03 11.30 12.49
CA VAL A 49 -19.58 12.25 11.52
C VAL A 49 -19.93 11.48 10.25
N LEU A 50 -21.22 11.45 9.92
CA LEU A 50 -21.74 10.86 8.68
C LEU A 50 -21.95 11.97 7.64
N ASP A 51 -21.86 11.61 6.35
CA ASP A 51 -22.32 12.49 5.29
C ASP A 51 -23.85 12.45 5.15
N ALA A 52 -24.42 13.44 4.48
CA ALA A 52 -25.86 13.59 4.35
C ALA A 52 -26.55 12.39 3.67
N SER A 53 -25.87 11.70 2.73
CA SER A 53 -26.44 10.55 2.03
C SER A 53 -26.45 9.28 2.89
N HIS A 54 -25.58 9.23 3.91
CA HIS A 54 -25.46 8.08 4.83
C HIS A 54 -25.86 8.41 6.27
N ALA A 55 -26.60 9.50 6.48
CA ALA A 55 -27.15 9.88 7.78
C ALA A 55 -28.33 8.98 8.18
N MET A 56 -28.04 7.72 8.45
CA MET A 56 -29.00 6.65 8.79
C MET A 56 -28.58 5.91 10.08
N PRO A 57 -29.45 5.09 10.69
CA PRO A 57 -29.09 4.27 11.84
C PRO A 57 -27.81 3.45 11.65
N CYS A 58 -26.92 3.45 12.64
CA CYS A 58 -25.64 2.72 12.57
C CYS A 58 -25.84 1.22 12.28
N THR A 59 -26.94 0.66 12.78
CA THR A 59 -27.35 -0.74 12.60
C THR A 59 -27.67 -1.11 11.16
N ASP A 60 -27.99 -0.16 10.30
CA ASP A 60 -28.32 -0.44 8.89
C ASP A 60 -27.07 -0.91 8.13
N CYS A 61 -25.90 -0.42 8.54
CA CYS A 61 -24.61 -0.85 8.01
C CYS A 61 -23.95 -1.90 8.91
N HIS A 62 -23.81 -1.58 10.20
CA HIS A 62 -23.01 -2.34 11.13
C HIS A 62 -23.78 -3.44 11.86
N ALA A 63 -25.10 -3.56 11.71
CA ALA A 63 -25.94 -4.42 12.54
C ALA A 63 -25.70 -4.15 14.05
N GLY A 64 -25.85 -5.17 14.91
CA GLY A 64 -25.75 -5.02 16.36
C GLY A 64 -27.03 -4.54 17.02
N ASP A 65 -26.94 -4.22 18.32
CA ASP A 65 -28.07 -3.78 19.15
C ASP A 65 -27.89 -2.31 19.57
N ASN A 66 -28.67 -1.42 18.96
CA ASN A 66 -28.67 0.02 19.25
C ASN A 66 -29.48 0.41 20.51
N THR A 67 -29.93 -0.55 21.31
CA THR A 67 -30.67 -0.29 22.56
C THR A 67 -29.85 -0.63 23.80
N ALA A 68 -28.83 -1.49 23.66
CA ALA A 68 -27.95 -1.87 24.75
C ALA A 68 -26.98 -0.74 25.15
N THR A 69 -26.69 -0.65 26.44
CA THR A 69 -25.66 0.26 27.00
C THR A 69 -24.34 -0.47 27.31
N ALA A 70 -24.37 -1.81 27.36
CA ALA A 70 -23.19 -2.63 27.60
C ALA A 70 -22.52 -3.01 26.27
N LYS A 71 -21.21 -2.73 26.13
CA LYS A 71 -20.41 -2.99 24.92
C LYS A 71 -20.62 -4.39 24.34
N PHE A 72 -20.58 -5.42 25.20
CA PHE A 72 -20.72 -6.80 24.76
C PHE A 72 -22.07 -7.06 24.10
N LEU A 73 -23.17 -6.61 24.72
CA LEU A 73 -24.53 -6.79 24.21
C LEU A 73 -24.74 -5.96 22.94
N ALA A 74 -24.33 -4.68 22.95
CA ALA A 74 -24.46 -3.78 21.80
C ALA A 74 -23.74 -4.31 20.55
N HIS A 75 -22.61 -5.00 20.74
CA HIS A 75 -21.80 -5.54 19.64
C HIS A 75 -22.13 -6.98 19.26
N GLN A 76 -23.15 -7.63 19.85
CA GLN A 76 -23.56 -8.96 19.40
C GLN A 76 -24.08 -8.90 17.96
N GLY A 77 -23.46 -9.68 17.07
CA GLY A 77 -23.81 -9.68 15.64
C GLY A 77 -23.35 -8.43 14.87
N LEU A 78 -22.51 -7.58 15.47
CA LEU A 78 -21.95 -6.40 14.81
C LEU A 78 -21.03 -6.80 13.65
N LEU A 79 -21.25 -6.17 12.50
CA LEU A 79 -20.39 -6.21 11.34
C LEU A 79 -19.36 -5.07 11.42
N ALA A 80 -18.14 -5.39 11.83
CA ALA A 80 -17.08 -4.40 12.01
C ALA A 80 -16.63 -3.72 10.70
N ARG A 81 -16.78 -4.40 9.55
CA ARG A 81 -16.37 -3.91 8.22
C ARG A 81 -17.53 -4.03 7.22
N PRO A 82 -18.52 -3.12 7.26
CA PRO A 82 -19.70 -3.22 6.40
C PRO A 82 -19.41 -3.01 4.92
N ALA A 83 -18.35 -2.27 4.59
CA ALA A 83 -17.90 -2.05 3.23
C ALA A 83 -16.97 -3.15 2.69
N HIS A 84 -16.67 -4.18 3.49
CA HIS A 84 -15.81 -5.29 3.05
C HIS A 84 -16.43 -6.01 1.85
N PRO A 85 -15.65 -6.53 0.89
CA PRO A 85 -16.19 -7.24 -0.27
C PRO A 85 -17.18 -8.37 0.07
N ASP A 86 -16.97 -9.10 1.17
CA ASP A 86 -17.88 -10.16 1.64
C ASP A 86 -19.26 -9.66 2.09
N SER A 87 -19.39 -8.38 2.44
CA SER A 87 -20.60 -7.81 3.05
C SER A 87 -21.21 -6.66 2.26
N MET A 88 -20.45 -5.98 1.40
CA MET A 88 -20.89 -4.81 0.64
C MET A 88 -22.10 -5.10 -0.26
N GLY A 89 -22.25 -6.34 -0.74
CA GLY A 89 -23.42 -6.78 -1.48
C GLY A 89 -24.72 -6.68 -0.67
N LYS A 90 -24.66 -7.10 0.58
CA LYS A 90 -25.79 -7.05 1.52
C LYS A 90 -26.02 -5.65 2.06
N VAL A 91 -24.94 -4.93 2.37
CA VAL A 91 -25.03 -3.63 3.06
C VAL A 91 -25.23 -2.48 2.09
N CYS A 92 -24.40 -2.36 1.05
CA CYS A 92 -24.44 -1.25 0.10
C CYS A 92 -25.38 -1.54 -1.08
N GLY A 93 -25.53 -2.83 -1.46
CA GLY A 93 -26.32 -3.26 -2.62
C GLY A 93 -27.78 -2.79 -2.65
N PRO A 94 -28.53 -2.73 -1.53
CA PRO A 94 -29.91 -2.23 -1.54
C PRO A 94 -30.09 -0.81 -2.09
N CYS A 95 -29.07 0.05 -1.94
CA CYS A 95 -29.09 1.44 -2.44
C CYS A 95 -28.17 1.67 -3.64
N HIS A 96 -27.13 0.84 -3.81
CA HIS A 96 -26.07 1.02 -4.82
C HIS A 96 -25.86 -0.23 -5.69
N VAL A 97 -26.96 -0.90 -6.07
CA VAL A 97 -26.92 -2.16 -6.82
C VAL A 97 -25.99 -2.12 -8.04
N GLU A 98 -26.10 -1.09 -8.89
CA GLU A 98 -25.28 -0.96 -10.10
C GLU A 98 -23.79 -0.80 -9.78
N MET A 99 -23.46 -0.01 -8.75
CA MET A 99 -22.06 0.21 -8.35
C MET A 99 -21.45 -1.08 -7.81
N VAL A 100 -22.18 -1.80 -6.95
CA VAL A 100 -21.70 -3.06 -6.35
C VAL A 100 -21.51 -4.14 -7.43
N THR A 101 -22.47 -4.29 -8.35
CA THR A 101 -22.36 -5.27 -9.44
C THR A 101 -21.21 -4.92 -10.39
N THR A 102 -21.05 -3.64 -10.72
CA THR A 102 -19.99 -3.20 -11.64
C THR A 102 -18.61 -3.36 -11.02
N VAL A 103 -18.44 -2.93 -9.77
CA VAL A 103 -17.13 -2.91 -9.10
C VAL A 103 -16.58 -4.32 -8.86
N ALA A 104 -17.45 -5.29 -8.62
CA ALA A 104 -17.10 -6.70 -8.47
C ALA A 104 -16.35 -7.28 -9.68
N THR A 105 -16.55 -6.71 -10.87
CA THR A 105 -15.87 -7.12 -12.11
C THR A 105 -14.61 -6.32 -12.43
N SER A 106 -14.33 -5.26 -11.67
CA SER A 106 -13.19 -4.37 -11.90
C SER A 106 -11.86 -5.06 -11.60
N LEU A 107 -10.76 -4.52 -12.16
CA LEU A 107 -9.43 -5.04 -11.89
C LEU A 107 -8.96 -4.78 -10.46
N HIS A 108 -9.41 -3.71 -9.82
CA HIS A 108 -9.12 -3.46 -8.40
C HIS A 108 -9.78 -4.48 -7.48
N PHE A 109 -10.89 -5.11 -7.87
CA PHE A 109 -11.54 -6.18 -7.10
C PHE A 109 -11.02 -7.57 -7.45
N THR A 110 -10.86 -7.86 -8.74
CA THR A 110 -10.47 -9.20 -9.19
C THR A 110 -8.97 -9.45 -9.12
N LEU A 111 -8.13 -8.42 -9.35
CA LEU A 111 -6.68 -8.52 -9.61
C LEU A 111 -6.30 -9.62 -10.62
N LYS A 112 -7.23 -10.01 -11.50
CA LYS A 112 -7.08 -11.19 -12.36
C LYS A 112 -5.84 -11.14 -13.25
N LYS A 113 -5.42 -9.95 -13.68
CA LYS A 113 -4.25 -9.80 -14.57
C LYS A 113 -2.96 -10.06 -13.80
N GLU A 114 -2.75 -9.35 -12.70
CA GLU A 114 -1.54 -9.43 -11.89
C GLU A 114 -1.38 -10.82 -11.27
N VAL A 115 -2.47 -11.39 -10.75
CA VAL A 115 -2.48 -12.76 -10.19
C VAL A 115 -2.09 -13.78 -11.25
N ASN A 116 -2.76 -13.78 -12.40
CA ASN A 116 -2.46 -14.78 -13.43
C ASN A 116 -1.07 -14.59 -14.05
N LEU A 117 -0.57 -13.35 -14.19
CA LEU A 117 0.80 -13.10 -14.65
C LEU A 117 1.86 -13.74 -13.74
N VAL A 118 1.70 -13.64 -12.43
CA VAL A 118 2.62 -14.27 -11.47
C VAL A 118 2.46 -15.79 -11.49
N ARG A 119 1.22 -16.30 -11.49
CA ARG A 119 0.96 -17.75 -11.50
C ARG A 119 1.49 -18.43 -12.76
N GLN A 120 1.26 -17.83 -13.93
CA GLN A 120 1.77 -18.35 -15.21
C GLN A 120 3.30 -18.36 -15.25
N ALA A 121 3.94 -17.35 -14.64
CA ALA A 121 5.39 -17.31 -14.48
C ALA A 121 5.96 -18.45 -13.62
N PHE A 122 5.11 -19.18 -12.89
CA PHE A 122 5.48 -20.36 -12.10
C PHE A 122 4.73 -21.63 -12.52
N GLY A 123 4.22 -21.67 -13.75
CA GLY A 123 3.72 -22.88 -14.38
C GLY A 123 2.20 -23.08 -14.39
N ALA A 124 1.41 -22.09 -13.96
CA ALA A 124 -0.04 -22.17 -14.12
C ALA A 124 -0.44 -22.17 -15.60
N ARG A 125 -1.31 -23.11 -15.98
CA ARG A 125 -1.90 -23.20 -17.32
C ARG A 125 -3.30 -22.59 -17.39
N GLU A 126 -4.01 -22.57 -16.26
CA GLU A 126 -5.37 -22.07 -16.16
C GLU A 126 -5.39 -20.70 -15.48
N GLU A 127 -6.21 -19.80 -16.04
CA GLU A 127 -6.45 -18.47 -15.48
C GLU A 127 -7.55 -18.51 -14.43
N LEU A 128 -7.34 -17.79 -13.34
CA LEU A 128 -8.36 -17.53 -12.33
C LEU A 128 -9.19 -16.30 -12.71
N ALA A 129 -10.47 -16.33 -12.36
CA ALA A 129 -11.36 -15.20 -12.59
C ALA A 129 -11.09 -14.06 -11.59
N ALA A 130 -10.70 -14.41 -10.36
CA ALA A 130 -10.34 -13.46 -9.31
C ALA A 130 -9.26 -14.02 -8.37
N LEU A 131 -8.63 -13.12 -7.60
CA LEU A 131 -7.67 -13.49 -6.55
C LEU A 131 -8.24 -14.42 -5.47
N THR A 132 -9.55 -14.39 -5.24
CA THR A 132 -10.23 -15.23 -4.24
C THR A 132 -10.20 -16.70 -4.64
N ASP A 133 -10.00 -16.98 -5.93
CA ASP A 133 -9.92 -18.34 -6.46
C ASP A 133 -8.52 -18.94 -6.31
N ILE A 134 -7.54 -18.18 -5.78
CA ILE A 134 -6.19 -18.70 -5.55
C ILE A 134 -6.27 -19.81 -4.49
N PRO A 135 -5.83 -21.04 -4.80
CA PRO A 135 -5.90 -22.16 -3.88
C PRO A 135 -5.19 -21.86 -2.55
N PRO A 136 -5.74 -22.30 -1.41
CA PRO A 136 -5.01 -22.24 -0.15
C PRO A 136 -3.78 -23.14 -0.18
N ALA A 137 -2.73 -22.69 0.51
CA ALA A 137 -1.37 -23.26 0.51
C ALA A 137 -1.25 -24.77 0.83
N ALA A 138 -2.31 -25.41 1.32
CA ALA A 138 -2.35 -26.85 1.58
C ALA A 138 -2.25 -27.72 0.30
N ALA A 139 -2.19 -27.13 -0.89
CA ALA A 139 -2.32 -27.83 -2.17
C ALA A 139 -1.00 -28.31 -2.82
N GLY A 140 0.20 -28.10 -2.24
CA GLY A 140 1.41 -28.75 -2.78
C GLY A 140 2.76 -28.14 -2.40
N HIS A 141 3.83 -28.75 -2.92
CA HIS A 141 5.24 -28.43 -2.63
C HIS A 141 6.02 -27.85 -3.85
N GLY A 142 5.30 -27.47 -4.92
CA GLY A 142 5.93 -26.99 -6.16
C GLY A 142 5.99 -25.46 -6.30
N PRO A 143 6.71 -24.92 -7.31
CA PRO A 143 6.83 -23.48 -7.54
C PRO A 143 5.49 -22.75 -7.67
N LEU A 144 4.48 -23.35 -8.31
CA LEU A 144 3.14 -22.77 -8.41
C LEU A 144 2.46 -22.67 -7.04
N ALA A 145 2.56 -23.72 -6.20
CA ALA A 145 1.97 -23.71 -4.87
C ALA A 145 2.63 -22.65 -3.97
N LEU A 146 3.96 -22.49 -4.08
CA LEU A 146 4.69 -21.40 -3.43
C LEU A 146 4.26 -20.02 -3.96
N ALA A 147 4.08 -19.86 -5.27
CA ALA A 147 3.59 -18.61 -5.85
C ALA A 147 2.17 -18.25 -5.37
N ASP A 148 1.27 -19.24 -5.29
CA ASP A 148 -0.09 -19.08 -4.79
C ASP A 148 -0.09 -18.68 -3.31
N ASP A 149 0.74 -19.32 -2.48
CA ASP A 149 0.91 -18.96 -1.06
C ASP A 149 1.52 -17.57 -0.87
N LEU A 150 2.56 -17.23 -1.63
CA LEU A 150 3.19 -15.91 -1.66
C LEU A 150 2.17 -14.81 -2.01
N LEU A 151 1.33 -15.05 -3.03
CA LEU A 151 0.31 -14.10 -3.44
C LEU A 151 -0.64 -13.82 -2.27
N ARG A 152 -1.16 -14.87 -1.63
CA ARG A 152 -2.15 -14.75 -0.54
C ARG A 152 -1.57 -14.12 0.73
N ARG A 153 -0.31 -14.41 1.08
CA ARG A 153 0.28 -13.99 2.37
C ARG A 153 1.13 -12.73 2.31
N ARG A 154 1.71 -12.40 1.15
CA ARG A 154 2.63 -11.24 1.02
C ARG A 154 2.17 -10.22 -0.02
N CYS A 155 1.83 -10.65 -1.23
CA CYS A 155 1.61 -9.69 -2.33
C CYS A 155 0.26 -8.97 -2.23
N LEU A 156 -0.80 -9.68 -1.83
CA LEU A 156 -2.18 -9.18 -1.87
C LEU A 156 -2.61 -8.33 -0.66
N ARG A 157 -1.68 -7.94 0.23
CA ARG A 157 -1.96 -7.04 1.38
C ARG A 157 -2.45 -5.64 0.98
N CYS A 158 -2.19 -5.22 -0.26
CA CYS A 158 -2.70 -3.96 -0.80
C CYS A 158 -4.09 -4.08 -1.43
N HIS A 159 -4.67 -5.28 -1.42
CA HIS A 159 -5.97 -5.53 -2.03
C HIS A 159 -7.13 -5.08 -1.12
N LEU A 160 -8.32 -4.94 -1.69
CA LEU A 160 -9.50 -4.37 -1.04
C LEU A 160 -10.16 -5.28 0.03
N TYR A 161 -9.76 -6.55 0.12
CA TYR A 161 -10.12 -7.45 1.23
C TYR A 161 -9.25 -7.21 2.47
N SER A 162 -8.08 -6.60 2.30
CA SER A 162 -7.15 -6.36 3.40
C SER A 162 -7.18 -4.89 3.83
N PRO A 163 -7.14 -4.60 5.15
CA PRO A 163 -6.95 -3.24 5.64
C PRO A 163 -5.53 -2.72 5.38
N GLY A 164 -4.61 -3.52 4.84
CA GLY A 164 -3.20 -3.15 4.65
C GLY A 164 -2.31 -3.53 5.82
N ASP A 165 -1.04 -3.15 5.70
CA ASP A 165 -0.06 -3.25 6.80
C ASP A 165 -0.35 -2.23 7.90
N ASP A 166 0.11 -2.50 9.12
CA ASP A 166 0.00 -1.61 10.28
C ASP A 166 1.06 -0.50 10.27
N TYR A 167 1.14 0.24 9.16
CA TYR A 167 1.88 1.50 9.07
C TYR A 167 0.90 2.69 8.95
N PRO A 168 1.30 3.90 9.41
CA PRO A 168 0.45 5.08 9.46
C PRO A 168 -0.30 5.39 8.16
N GLU A 169 0.33 5.16 7.01
CA GLU A 169 -0.20 5.48 5.70
C GLU A 169 -0.41 4.25 4.82
N THR A 170 -0.52 3.05 5.38
CA THR A 170 -0.93 1.84 4.65
C THR A 170 -2.23 1.24 5.16
N HIS A 171 -2.51 1.41 6.47
CA HIS A 171 -3.74 0.95 7.08
C HIS A 171 -4.93 1.80 6.62
N ARG A 172 -5.98 1.14 6.15
CA ARG A 172 -7.16 1.75 5.48
C ARG A 172 -8.40 0.88 5.63
N GLY A 173 -9.55 1.39 5.21
CA GLY A 173 -10.79 0.62 5.10
C GLY A 173 -10.72 -0.48 4.04
N THR A 174 -11.74 -1.34 3.99
CA THR A 174 -11.88 -2.42 3.00
C THR A 174 -13.01 -2.14 2.02
N GLY A 175 -12.95 -2.71 0.82
CA GLY A 175 -13.91 -2.52 -0.26
C GLY A 175 -14.18 -1.04 -0.53
N CYS A 176 -15.44 -0.60 -0.47
CA CYS A 176 -15.81 0.79 -0.75
C CYS A 176 -15.10 1.79 0.19
N ALA A 177 -14.91 1.42 1.46
CA ALA A 177 -14.27 2.27 2.46
C ALA A 177 -12.77 2.49 2.21
N ALA A 178 -12.11 1.63 1.41
CA ALA A 178 -10.69 1.79 1.11
C ALA A 178 -10.40 3.10 0.34
N CYS A 179 -11.36 3.53 -0.49
CA CYS A 179 -11.25 4.75 -1.27
C CYS A 179 -12.14 5.87 -0.72
N HIS A 180 -13.35 5.54 -0.28
CA HIS A 180 -14.37 6.53 0.02
C HIS A 180 -14.43 6.96 1.49
N LEU A 181 -13.67 6.34 2.39
CA LEU A 181 -13.49 6.85 3.76
C LEU A 181 -12.07 7.35 3.95
N SER A 182 -11.92 8.48 4.63
CA SER A 182 -10.62 9.09 4.89
C SER A 182 -9.91 8.37 6.03
N PHE A 183 -8.68 7.95 5.76
CA PHE A 183 -7.78 7.34 6.73
C PHE A 183 -6.47 8.12 6.80
N ALA A 184 -5.92 8.20 8.02
CA ALA A 184 -4.66 8.85 8.31
C ALA A 184 -4.07 8.31 9.61
N GLY A 185 -2.75 8.18 9.70
CA GLY A 185 -2.12 7.72 10.94
C GLY A 185 -2.61 6.35 11.41
N GLY A 186 -3.04 5.50 10.47
CA GLY A 186 -3.61 4.18 10.71
C GLY A 186 -5.02 4.18 11.32
N ARG A 187 -5.76 5.29 11.24
CA ARG A 187 -7.09 5.44 11.83
C ARG A 187 -8.07 6.03 10.84
N LEU A 188 -9.34 5.68 11.00
CA LEU A 188 -10.46 6.34 10.31
C LEU A 188 -10.57 7.78 10.84
N GLU A 189 -10.58 8.76 9.96
CA GLU A 189 -10.74 10.18 10.33
C GLU A 189 -12.21 10.59 10.41
N SER A 190 -13.06 10.01 9.56
CA SER A 190 -14.47 10.37 9.44
C SER A 190 -15.27 9.24 8.79
N HIS A 191 -16.53 9.08 9.20
CA HIS A 191 -17.48 8.17 8.56
C HIS A 191 -18.19 8.81 7.35
N ALA A 192 -17.83 10.03 6.97
CA ALA A 192 -18.37 10.70 5.79
C ALA A 192 -17.77 10.09 4.50
N PHE A 193 -18.63 9.51 3.65
CA PHE A 193 -18.20 8.97 2.38
C PHE A 193 -17.87 10.09 1.39
N VAL A 194 -16.63 10.12 0.90
CA VAL A 194 -16.18 11.12 -0.06
C VAL A 194 -16.46 10.69 -1.49
N ARG A 195 -17.12 11.55 -2.27
CA ARG A 195 -17.35 11.30 -3.70
C ARG A 195 -16.06 11.35 -4.52
N ALA A 196 -15.15 12.25 -4.16
CA ALA A 196 -13.87 12.47 -4.83
C ALA A 196 -12.74 12.15 -3.85
N PRO A 197 -12.15 10.95 -3.91
CA PRO A 197 -11.08 10.56 -2.99
C PRO A 197 -9.81 11.38 -3.26
N ALA A 198 -9.12 11.75 -2.18
CA ALA A 198 -7.81 12.39 -2.27
C ALA A 198 -6.73 11.36 -2.64
N ASP A 199 -5.61 11.83 -3.19
CA ASP A 199 -4.50 10.96 -3.59
C ASP A 199 -3.95 10.11 -2.45
N ARG A 200 -4.07 10.59 -1.21
CA ARG A 200 -3.65 9.85 -0.01
C ARG A 200 -4.30 8.47 0.06
N GLN A 201 -5.58 8.35 -0.31
CA GLN A 201 -6.33 7.09 -0.32
C GLN A 201 -5.74 6.13 -1.34
N CYS A 202 -5.33 6.63 -2.51
CA CYS A 202 -4.64 5.83 -3.52
C CYS A 202 -3.28 5.36 -2.99
N LEU A 203 -2.53 6.27 -2.37
CA LEU A 203 -1.17 6.02 -1.85
C LEU A 203 -1.13 4.98 -0.73
N HIS A 204 -2.24 4.66 -0.06
CA HIS A 204 -2.28 3.54 0.89
C HIS A 204 -2.04 2.17 0.25
N CYS A 205 -2.17 2.04 -1.07
CA CYS A 205 -1.81 0.83 -1.85
C CYS A 205 -0.66 1.10 -2.83
N HIS A 206 -0.65 2.31 -3.38
CA HIS A 206 0.24 2.79 -4.44
C HIS A 206 1.54 3.41 -3.89
N TYR A 207 2.08 2.81 -2.81
CA TYR A 207 3.35 3.17 -2.17
C TYR A 207 4.47 2.21 -2.55
N GLY A 208 5.68 2.48 -2.04
CA GLY A 208 6.90 1.76 -2.42
C GLY A 208 7.26 2.03 -3.87
N ASN A 209 7.92 1.09 -4.55
CA ASN A 209 8.29 1.23 -5.98
C ASN A 209 7.14 0.87 -6.93
N ARG A 210 5.96 1.49 -6.73
CA ARG A 210 4.74 1.32 -7.53
C ARG A 210 4.27 2.65 -8.14
N VAL A 211 3.37 2.55 -9.13
CA VAL A 211 2.65 3.71 -9.67
C VAL A 211 2.02 4.48 -8.52
N GLY A 212 2.16 5.80 -8.50
CA GLY A 212 1.63 6.70 -7.47
C GLY A 212 2.75 7.26 -6.59
N ALA A 213 3.64 6.41 -6.09
CA ALA A 213 4.86 6.85 -5.45
C ALA A 213 5.73 7.65 -6.41
N ASP A 214 5.89 7.16 -7.65
CA ASP A 214 6.61 7.87 -8.71
C ASP A 214 5.94 9.19 -9.12
N TYR A 215 4.60 9.24 -9.15
CA TYR A 215 3.83 10.48 -9.35
C TYR A 215 4.19 11.57 -8.34
N TYR A 216 4.38 11.15 -7.09
CA TYR A 216 4.82 12.01 -5.98
C TYR A 216 6.34 12.18 -5.90
N GLY A 217 7.10 11.64 -6.84
CA GLY A 217 8.56 11.73 -6.87
C GLY A 217 9.23 10.90 -5.79
N ARG A 218 8.70 9.73 -5.42
CA ARG A 218 9.23 8.90 -4.33
C ARG A 218 9.86 7.62 -4.87
N PHE A 219 11.04 7.30 -4.36
CA PHE A 219 11.70 6.01 -4.57
C PHE A 219 12.01 5.36 -3.23
N GLU A 220 11.50 4.16 -2.99
CA GLU A 220 11.69 3.43 -1.73
C GLU A 220 13.18 3.11 -1.52
N GLN A 221 13.69 3.37 -0.32
CA GLN A 221 15.09 3.09 0.04
C GLN A 221 15.37 1.58 0.11
N ASP A 222 16.65 1.24 0.14
CA ASP A 222 17.11 -0.14 0.30
C ASP A 222 16.55 -0.81 1.57
N LEU A 223 16.35 -2.12 1.48
CA LEU A 223 15.80 -2.88 2.60
C LEU A 223 16.83 -3.11 3.70
N ASN A 224 18.12 -3.13 3.38
CA ASN A 224 19.14 -3.19 4.43
C ASN A 224 19.28 -1.82 5.08
N ALA A 225 19.15 -1.79 6.42
CA ALA A 225 19.19 -0.56 7.22
C ALA A 225 20.48 0.25 7.03
N GLU A 226 21.60 -0.41 6.76
CA GLU A 226 22.91 0.24 6.57
C GLU A 226 23.01 1.07 5.30
N TYR A 227 22.09 0.90 4.34
CA TYR A 227 22.09 1.64 3.07
C TYR A 227 21.01 2.74 3.04
N ARG A 228 20.33 2.98 4.17
CA ARG A 228 19.26 3.99 4.29
C ARG A 228 19.81 5.32 4.73
N THR A 229 19.78 6.30 3.83
CA THR A 229 20.34 7.65 4.07
C THR A 229 19.25 8.73 4.02
N PRO A 230 19.37 9.85 4.77
CA PRO A 230 20.48 10.20 5.66
C PRO A 230 20.42 9.47 7.01
N PHE A 231 21.58 9.07 7.54
CA PHE A 231 21.68 8.59 8.92
C PHE A 231 21.41 9.74 9.89
N ARG A 232 20.38 9.61 10.73
CA ARG A 232 20.08 10.59 11.78
C ARG A 232 20.16 9.91 13.15
N PRO A 233 21.22 10.16 13.93
CA PRO A 233 21.31 9.65 15.30
C PRO A 233 20.17 10.22 16.15
N GLY A 234 19.39 9.36 16.78
CA GLY A 234 18.42 9.74 17.82
C GLY A 234 17.01 10.14 17.35
N ASP A 235 16.72 10.15 16.04
CA ASP A 235 15.36 10.40 15.53
C ASP A 235 15.01 9.33 14.48
N PRO A 236 14.08 8.40 14.77
CA PRO A 236 13.67 7.41 13.79
C PRO A 236 13.04 8.14 12.60
N LEU A 237 13.62 7.95 11.40
CA LEU A 237 13.02 8.46 10.18
C LEU A 237 11.57 7.97 10.10
N SER A 238 10.65 8.90 9.83
CA SER A 238 9.24 8.55 9.66
C SER A 238 9.12 7.57 8.48
N ARG A 239 8.60 6.36 8.76
CA ARG A 239 8.30 5.31 7.78
C ARG A 239 6.78 5.16 7.61
N PRO A 240 6.06 6.18 7.10
CA PRO A 240 4.60 6.14 7.01
C PRO A 240 4.09 4.97 6.16
N TYR A 241 4.89 4.53 5.18
CA TYR A 241 4.59 3.42 4.27
C TYR A 241 5.41 2.15 4.55
N GLY A 242 6.05 2.06 5.72
CA GLY A 242 6.84 0.91 6.16
C GLY A 242 8.32 0.94 5.82
N VAL A 243 8.70 1.58 4.72
CA VAL A 243 10.11 1.86 4.36
C VAL A 243 10.25 3.34 4.03
N GLU A 244 11.41 3.92 4.36
CA GLU A 244 11.80 5.26 3.96
C GLU A 244 11.83 5.39 2.43
N PHE A 245 11.81 6.63 1.94
CA PHE A 245 11.96 6.90 0.51
C PHE A 245 12.91 8.08 0.26
N HIS A 246 13.60 8.04 -0.87
CA HIS A 246 14.23 9.21 -1.47
C HIS A 246 13.16 10.09 -2.11
N GLN A 247 13.23 11.39 -1.80
CA GLN A 247 12.38 12.39 -2.45
C GLN A 247 13.09 12.93 -3.70
N LEU A 248 12.62 12.48 -4.85
CA LEU A 248 12.98 12.93 -6.19
C LEU A 248 12.01 14.02 -6.67
N ALA A 249 12.21 14.48 -7.91
CA ALA A 249 11.28 15.38 -8.56
C ALA A 249 9.93 14.68 -8.84
N PRO A 250 8.79 15.27 -8.44
CA PRO A 250 7.48 14.75 -8.78
C PRO A 250 7.13 14.97 -10.26
N ASP A 251 6.08 14.27 -10.71
CA ASP A 251 5.49 14.48 -12.02
C ASP A 251 5.05 15.94 -12.23
N VAL A 252 5.16 16.44 -13.45
CA VAL A 252 4.73 17.82 -13.79
C VAL A 252 3.23 18.01 -13.61
N HIS A 253 2.39 16.99 -13.81
CA HIS A 253 0.95 17.06 -13.58
C HIS A 253 0.65 17.16 -12.09
N LYS A 254 1.35 16.39 -11.25
CA LYS A 254 1.26 16.50 -9.79
C LYS A 254 1.66 17.91 -9.35
N SER A 255 2.76 18.42 -9.90
CA SER A 255 3.28 19.75 -9.59
C SER A 255 2.33 20.87 -10.03
N ALA A 256 1.58 20.66 -11.11
CA ALA A 256 0.54 21.59 -11.56
C ALA A 256 -0.71 21.59 -10.65
N GLY A 257 -0.90 20.53 -9.85
CA GLY A 257 -2.01 20.38 -8.92
C GLY A 257 -3.12 19.42 -9.39
N LEU A 258 -2.82 18.55 -10.35
CA LEU A 258 -3.72 17.45 -10.71
C LEU A 258 -3.61 16.31 -9.70
N ALA A 259 -4.75 15.71 -9.40
CA ALA A 259 -4.91 14.54 -8.54
C ALA A 259 -4.95 13.25 -9.39
N CYS A 260 -4.75 12.10 -8.75
CA CYS A 260 -4.89 10.79 -9.38
C CYS A 260 -6.24 10.67 -10.12
N ILE A 261 -7.33 11.13 -9.51
CA ILE A 261 -8.69 11.03 -10.07
C ILE A 261 -8.95 11.95 -11.27
N ASP A 262 -8.08 12.93 -11.55
CA ASP A 262 -8.20 13.74 -12.77
C ASP A 262 -7.90 12.90 -14.02
N CYS A 263 -6.94 11.98 -13.91
CA CYS A 263 -6.58 11.02 -14.95
C CYS A 263 -7.26 9.66 -14.77
N HIS A 264 -7.59 9.26 -13.55
CA HIS A 264 -8.20 7.96 -13.24
C HIS A 264 -9.63 8.13 -12.71
N PRO A 265 -10.63 8.37 -13.58
CA PRO A 265 -12.01 8.54 -13.15
C PRO A 265 -12.60 7.23 -12.59
N GLY A 266 -13.67 7.34 -11.80
CA GLY A 266 -14.39 6.18 -11.25
C GLY A 266 -14.89 5.21 -12.33
N SER A 267 -15.27 5.70 -13.51
CA SER A 267 -15.64 4.85 -14.66
C SER A 267 -14.51 3.94 -15.15
N GLN A 268 -13.25 4.30 -14.87
CA GLN A 268 -12.09 3.43 -15.11
C GLN A 268 -11.77 2.60 -13.87
N LEU A 269 -11.66 3.22 -12.70
CA LEU A 269 -11.16 2.57 -11.48
C LEU A 269 -12.12 1.53 -10.92
N MET A 270 -13.42 1.85 -10.93
CA MET A 270 -14.51 1.05 -10.35
C MET A 270 -15.28 0.27 -11.39
N ALA A 271 -14.96 0.44 -12.68
CA ALA A 271 -15.56 -0.31 -13.77
C ALA A 271 -14.48 -0.75 -14.75
N GLN A 272 -14.78 -0.79 -16.04
CA GLN A 272 -13.86 -1.25 -17.09
C GLN A 272 -13.75 -0.27 -18.26
N ALA A 273 -14.16 1.00 -18.07
CA ALA A 273 -14.00 2.00 -19.12
C ALA A 273 -12.51 2.33 -19.34
N ALA A 274 -12.16 2.70 -20.58
CA ALA A 274 -10.82 3.20 -20.87
C ALA A 274 -10.60 4.56 -20.19
N GLY A 275 -9.44 4.72 -19.56
CA GLY A 275 -8.99 6.02 -19.05
C GLY A 275 -8.57 6.99 -20.16
N PRO A 276 -8.38 8.28 -19.84
CA PRO A 276 -7.74 9.22 -20.75
C PRO A 276 -6.33 8.77 -21.16
N ALA A 277 -5.98 9.08 -22.40
CA ALA A 277 -4.61 8.98 -22.89
C ALA A 277 -3.98 10.38 -22.91
N CYS A 278 -2.66 10.46 -23.09
CA CYS A 278 -1.95 11.75 -23.25
C CYS A 278 -2.62 12.64 -24.31
N ALA A 279 -3.02 12.02 -25.44
CA ALA A 279 -3.69 12.71 -26.54
C ALA A 279 -5.07 13.27 -26.20
N THR A 280 -5.71 12.87 -25.09
CA THR A 280 -6.98 13.45 -24.65
C THR A 280 -6.83 14.92 -24.25
N CYS A 281 -5.69 15.28 -23.65
CA CYS A 281 -5.43 16.66 -23.19
C CYS A 281 -4.41 17.39 -24.08
N HIS A 282 -3.46 16.68 -24.67
CA HIS A 282 -2.35 17.27 -25.41
C HIS A 282 -2.58 17.36 -26.93
N ARG A 283 -3.72 16.91 -27.44
CA ARG A 283 -4.12 17.13 -28.84
C ARG A 283 -5.51 17.77 -28.89
N LEU A 284 -5.71 18.68 -29.83
CA LEU A 284 -7.02 19.29 -30.05
C LEU A 284 -7.96 18.30 -30.71
N ASP A 285 -8.82 17.69 -29.90
CA ASP A 285 -9.88 16.78 -30.33
C ASP A 285 -11.08 16.98 -29.38
N GLN A 286 -12.06 17.77 -29.84
CA GLN A 286 -13.24 18.10 -29.03
C GLN A 286 -14.01 16.84 -28.60
N ALA A 287 -14.09 15.83 -29.46
CA ALA A 287 -14.82 14.60 -29.17
C ALA A 287 -14.14 13.76 -28.08
N ARG A 288 -12.80 13.75 -28.01
CA ARG A 288 -12.06 13.12 -26.90
C ARG A 288 -12.22 13.90 -25.61
N VAL A 289 -12.09 15.23 -25.68
CA VAL A 289 -12.20 16.12 -24.52
C VAL A 289 -13.57 15.98 -23.86
N ALA A 290 -14.64 15.94 -24.65
CA ALA A 290 -16.02 15.81 -24.16
C ALA A 290 -16.30 14.51 -23.37
N ARG A 291 -15.41 13.50 -23.43
CA ARG A 291 -15.57 12.25 -22.65
C ARG A 291 -15.26 12.42 -21.17
N LEU A 292 -14.61 13.52 -20.78
CA LEU A 292 -14.28 13.82 -19.40
C LEU A 292 -14.95 15.13 -18.98
N ALA A 293 -15.81 15.04 -17.97
CA ALA A 293 -16.59 16.17 -17.50
C ALA A 293 -15.76 17.35 -16.97
N ASN A 294 -14.50 17.11 -16.58
CA ASN A 294 -13.60 18.13 -16.07
C ASN A 294 -12.68 18.74 -17.14
N LEU A 295 -12.92 18.46 -18.43
CA LEU A 295 -12.17 19.04 -19.54
C LEU A 295 -13.05 19.94 -20.40
N THR A 296 -12.49 21.02 -20.93
CA THR A 296 -13.17 21.93 -21.87
C THR A 296 -12.22 22.38 -22.97
N VAL A 297 -12.76 22.67 -24.16
CA VAL A 297 -12.02 23.35 -25.23
C VAL A 297 -12.50 24.79 -25.33
N ARG A 298 -11.57 25.75 -25.28
CA ARG A 298 -11.82 27.19 -25.46
C ARG A 298 -10.68 27.80 -26.25
N ASP A 299 -10.99 28.61 -27.27
CA ASP A 299 -9.99 29.31 -28.10
C ASP A 299 -8.87 28.40 -28.64
N ASN A 300 -9.23 27.22 -29.14
CA ASN A 300 -8.29 26.17 -29.59
C ASN A 300 -7.26 25.76 -28.53
N ARG A 301 -7.64 25.79 -27.25
CA ARG A 301 -6.86 25.29 -26.12
C ARG A 301 -7.69 24.31 -25.30
N VAL A 302 -7.02 23.36 -24.66
CA VAL A 302 -7.65 22.41 -23.74
C VAL A 302 -7.42 22.88 -22.31
N PHE A 303 -8.50 22.98 -21.54
CA PHE A 303 -8.45 23.34 -20.13
C PHE A 303 -8.97 22.19 -19.26
N ILE A 304 -8.29 21.96 -18.15
CA ILE A 304 -8.63 20.97 -17.14
C ILE A 304 -9.08 21.72 -15.89
N ILE A 305 -10.17 21.29 -15.27
CA ILE A 305 -10.58 21.73 -13.94
C ILE A 305 -10.18 20.60 -12.97
N ALA A 306 -9.19 20.85 -12.11
CA ALA A 306 -8.70 19.85 -11.16
C ALA A 306 -9.82 19.48 -10.17
N LYS A 307 -10.16 18.19 -10.06
CA LYS A 307 -11.35 17.72 -9.34
C LYS A 307 -11.32 17.99 -7.84
N LEU A 308 -10.14 18.03 -7.23
CA LEU A 308 -10.00 18.26 -5.78
C LEU A 308 -9.90 19.75 -5.42
N THR A 309 -9.35 20.58 -6.30
CA THR A 309 -9.03 21.99 -5.97
C THR A 309 -9.86 23.00 -6.73
N GLY A 310 -10.56 22.58 -7.81
CA GLY A 310 -11.25 23.47 -8.73
C GLY A 310 -10.31 24.33 -9.60
N LYS A 311 -8.99 24.18 -9.44
CA LYS A 311 -8.00 24.96 -10.19
C LYS A 311 -8.13 24.69 -11.69
N GLN A 312 -8.26 25.75 -12.48
CA GLN A 312 -8.21 25.66 -13.93
C GLN A 312 -6.76 25.63 -14.42
N LEU A 313 -6.44 24.65 -15.27
CA LEU A 313 -5.12 24.44 -15.85
C LEU A 313 -5.23 24.40 -17.38
N GLU A 314 -4.32 25.06 -18.08
CA GLU A 314 -4.17 24.91 -19.53
C GLU A 314 -3.24 23.73 -19.84
N ALA A 315 -3.70 22.79 -20.67
CA ALA A 315 -2.88 21.68 -21.12
C ALA A 315 -2.02 22.12 -22.32
N PRO A 316 -0.69 21.96 -22.28
CA PRO A 316 0.16 22.29 -23.42
C PRO A 316 -0.13 21.34 -24.58
N LEU A 317 -0.29 21.88 -25.79
CA LEU A 317 -0.51 21.07 -26.99
C LEU A 317 0.81 20.48 -27.49
N ALA A 318 0.75 19.23 -27.97
CA ALA A 318 1.89 18.52 -28.55
C ALA A 318 2.15 19.03 -29.98
N THR A 319 2.85 20.16 -30.09
CA THR A 319 3.12 20.85 -31.37
C THR A 319 4.49 20.54 -31.98
N ASP A 320 5.43 19.97 -31.20
CA ASP A 320 6.76 19.61 -31.73
C ASP A 320 6.64 18.60 -32.89
N PRO A 321 7.37 18.76 -34.01
CA PRO A 321 7.35 17.83 -35.15
C PRO A 321 7.65 16.37 -34.79
N ALA A 322 8.37 16.11 -33.69
CA ALA A 322 8.62 14.77 -33.19
C ALA A 322 7.33 14.01 -32.87
N HIS A 323 6.27 14.69 -32.40
CA HIS A 323 4.99 14.03 -32.12
C HIS A 323 4.33 13.47 -33.38
N ALA A 324 4.42 14.19 -34.50
CA ALA A 324 3.92 13.74 -35.80
C ALA A 324 4.80 12.60 -36.34
N ARG A 325 6.13 12.73 -36.22
CA ARG A 325 7.08 11.76 -36.76
C ARG A 325 7.08 10.42 -36.02
N PHE A 326 6.97 10.43 -34.69
CA PHE A 326 7.16 9.23 -33.86
C PHE A 326 5.91 8.80 -33.08
N GLY A 327 4.84 9.61 -33.03
CA GLY A 327 3.69 9.35 -32.16
C GLY A 327 2.89 8.08 -32.48
N ALA A 328 3.08 7.49 -33.67
CA ALA A 328 2.50 6.21 -34.05
C ALA A 328 3.35 5.00 -33.60
N THR A 329 4.68 5.17 -33.55
CA THR A 329 5.64 4.08 -33.30
C THR A 329 6.29 4.15 -31.92
N THR A 330 6.06 5.23 -31.16
CA THR A 330 6.68 5.46 -29.85
C THR A 330 5.64 5.96 -28.84
N ASP A 331 5.62 5.39 -27.65
CA ASP A 331 4.86 5.92 -26.53
C ASP A 331 5.44 7.26 -26.02
N CYS A 332 4.59 8.22 -25.66
CA CYS A 332 5.02 9.55 -25.21
C CYS A 332 6.03 9.46 -24.05
N LEU A 333 5.87 8.48 -23.16
CA LEU A 333 6.71 8.35 -21.97
C LEU A 333 8.15 7.98 -22.31
N VAL A 334 8.44 7.38 -23.47
CA VAL A 334 9.81 7.12 -23.93
C VAL A 334 10.64 8.42 -23.94
N CYS A 335 10.05 9.53 -24.38
CA CYS A 335 10.70 10.83 -24.40
C CYS A 335 10.48 11.62 -23.10
N HIS A 336 9.33 11.45 -22.45
CA HIS A 336 8.87 12.36 -21.39
C HIS A 336 9.09 11.86 -19.96
N ALA A 337 9.21 10.55 -19.72
CA ALA A 337 9.45 10.03 -18.37
C ALA A 337 10.86 10.41 -17.91
N GLN A 338 11.01 11.04 -16.75
CA GLN A 338 12.32 11.51 -16.30
C GLN A 338 13.19 10.36 -15.77
N TRP A 339 12.57 9.38 -15.12
CA TRP A 339 13.21 8.19 -14.56
C TRP A 339 12.19 7.06 -14.39
N SER A 340 12.65 5.83 -14.20
CA SER A 340 11.78 4.71 -13.81
C SER A 340 12.41 3.87 -12.71
N PHE A 341 11.58 3.16 -11.95
CA PHE A 341 12.04 2.09 -11.07
C PHE A 341 12.75 1.00 -11.87
N GLN A 342 13.87 0.51 -11.37
CA GLN A 342 14.65 -0.59 -11.95
C GLN A 342 15.17 -1.52 -10.85
N ASP A 343 14.28 -1.91 -9.93
CA ASP A 343 14.55 -3.05 -9.07
C ASP A 343 14.72 -4.30 -9.94
N GLN A 344 15.79 -5.08 -9.73
CA GLN A 344 16.14 -6.28 -10.50
C GLN A 344 16.31 -7.49 -9.58
N ALA A 345 16.01 -8.67 -10.12
CA ALA A 345 16.07 -9.97 -9.47
C ALA A 345 15.45 -9.93 -8.07
N THR A 346 14.12 -10.00 -8.02
CA THR A 346 13.40 -10.07 -6.74
C THR A 346 13.50 -11.50 -6.20
N HIS A 347 14.10 -11.65 -5.04
CA HIS A 347 14.21 -12.93 -4.33
C HIS A 347 13.12 -13.03 -3.28
N LEU A 348 12.33 -14.09 -3.34
CA LEU A 348 11.20 -14.35 -2.44
C LEU A 348 11.43 -15.69 -1.76
N LEU A 349 11.63 -15.65 -0.45
CA LEU A 349 11.95 -16.82 0.35
C LEU A 349 10.81 -17.09 1.32
N ARG A 350 10.32 -18.32 1.33
CA ARG A 350 9.52 -18.85 2.43
C ARG A 350 10.44 -19.55 3.44
N LEU A 351 10.38 -19.12 4.69
CA LEU A 351 11.13 -19.70 5.80
C LEU A 351 10.14 -20.30 6.80
N ASP A 352 10.20 -21.62 7.01
CA ASP A 352 9.31 -22.33 7.95
C ASP A 352 9.97 -22.64 9.31
N ASN A 353 11.24 -22.24 9.51
CA ASN A 353 11.95 -22.37 10.77
C ASN A 353 12.20 -20.99 11.43
N ALA A 354 12.62 -21.00 12.70
CA ALA A 354 12.88 -19.80 13.49
C ALA A 354 14.33 -19.29 13.36
N ASP A 355 14.98 -19.45 12.21
CA ASP A 355 16.35 -18.95 11.97
C ASP A 355 16.33 -17.46 11.55
N TYR A 356 16.16 -16.58 12.53
CA TYR A 356 16.02 -15.14 12.29
C TYR A 356 17.34 -14.37 12.28
N ALA A 357 18.42 -14.91 12.86
CA ALA A 357 19.69 -14.22 12.99
C ALA A 357 20.27 -13.68 11.66
N PRO A 358 20.17 -14.41 10.52
CA PRO A 358 20.63 -13.89 9.22
C PRO A 358 19.90 -12.63 8.73
N TRP A 359 18.76 -12.27 9.34
CA TRP A 359 17.86 -11.20 8.89
C TRP A 359 17.91 -9.93 9.76
N GLU A 360 18.87 -9.84 10.69
CA GLU A 360 19.01 -8.71 11.63
C GLU A 360 18.99 -7.34 10.93
N TYR A 361 19.72 -7.21 9.82
CA TYR A 361 19.79 -5.95 9.04
C TYR A 361 18.65 -5.78 8.02
N LEU A 362 17.77 -6.77 7.90
CA LEU A 362 16.68 -6.85 6.92
C LEU A 362 15.31 -7.03 7.59
N THR A 363 15.14 -6.61 8.84
CA THR A 363 13.85 -6.69 9.54
C THR A 363 12.75 -5.92 8.82
N VAL A 364 13.08 -4.77 8.24
CA VAL A 364 12.13 -3.90 7.54
C VAL A 364 12.08 -4.19 6.04
N GLN A 365 11.03 -4.90 5.60
CA GLN A 365 10.86 -5.32 4.18
C GLN A 365 9.54 -4.85 3.55
N GLY A 366 8.98 -3.75 4.09
CA GLY A 366 7.70 -3.17 3.67
C GLY A 366 6.48 -4.01 4.05
N SER A 367 6.61 -4.91 5.04
CA SER A 367 5.51 -5.67 5.63
C SER A 367 5.63 -5.62 7.15
N SER A 368 4.59 -5.09 7.79
CA SER A 368 4.53 -4.90 9.24
C SER A 368 4.55 -6.23 9.98
N ALA A 369 3.91 -7.27 9.43
CA ALA A 369 3.94 -8.62 9.99
C ALA A 369 5.35 -9.21 9.97
N VAL A 370 6.11 -9.03 8.89
CA VAL A 370 7.51 -9.48 8.80
C VAL A 370 8.38 -8.72 9.78
N GLU A 371 8.25 -7.40 9.81
CA GLU A 371 9.03 -6.55 10.70
C GLU A 371 8.81 -6.93 12.17
N GLN A 372 7.55 -7.02 12.61
CA GLN A 372 7.24 -7.42 13.99
C GLN A 372 7.72 -8.83 14.33
N LEU A 373 7.60 -9.78 13.40
CA LEU A 373 8.03 -11.15 13.64
C LEU A 373 9.55 -11.24 13.77
N LEU A 374 10.29 -10.66 12.82
CA LEU A 374 11.76 -10.68 12.85
C LEU A 374 12.31 -9.91 14.06
N THR A 375 11.78 -8.71 14.37
CA THR A 375 12.22 -7.94 15.55
C THR A 375 12.01 -8.74 16.84
N ARG A 376 10.81 -9.30 17.05
CA ARG A 376 10.57 -10.13 18.25
C ARG A 376 11.41 -11.40 18.28
N GLY A 377 11.59 -12.05 17.13
CA GLY A 377 12.37 -13.28 17.01
C GLY A 377 13.88 -13.09 17.22
N LEU A 378 14.40 -11.89 16.99
CA LEU A 378 15.78 -11.52 17.31
C LEU A 378 15.96 -11.18 18.79
N GLU A 379 14.92 -10.64 19.45
CA GLU A 379 14.95 -10.27 20.88
C GLU A 379 14.65 -11.46 21.81
N THR A 380 13.84 -12.41 21.36
CA THR A 380 13.30 -13.50 22.20
C THR A 380 13.31 -14.83 21.47
N SER A 381 13.62 -15.90 22.20
CA SER A 381 13.49 -17.27 21.70
C SER A 381 12.02 -17.70 21.63
N ASN A 382 11.71 -18.67 20.76
CA ASN A 382 10.38 -19.30 20.59
C ASN A 382 9.31 -18.44 19.90
N VAL A 383 9.70 -17.57 18.97
CA VAL A 383 8.75 -16.91 18.07
C VAL A 383 8.55 -17.78 16.84
N GLU A 384 7.37 -18.38 16.70
CA GLU A 384 7.05 -19.24 15.56
C GLU A 384 6.96 -18.44 14.25
N PRO A 385 7.52 -18.95 13.13
CA PRO A 385 7.44 -18.32 11.83
C PRO A 385 6.02 -18.50 11.29
N VAL A 386 5.14 -17.53 11.52
CA VAL A 386 3.76 -17.57 11.04
C VAL A 386 3.36 -16.28 10.34
N MET A 387 2.49 -16.39 9.34
CA MET A 387 1.98 -15.24 8.59
C MET A 387 0.51 -15.47 8.22
N ALA A 388 -0.28 -14.40 8.35
CA ALA A 388 -1.68 -14.42 7.98
C ALA A 388 -1.87 -14.54 6.46
N ASP A 389 -2.89 -15.30 6.08
CA ASP A 389 -3.48 -15.30 4.76
C ASP A 389 -4.33 -14.04 4.56
N GLY A 390 -3.95 -13.19 3.62
CA GLY A 390 -4.60 -11.90 3.37
C GLY A 390 -6.01 -12.00 2.78
N ILE A 391 -6.45 -13.20 2.35
CA ILE A 391 -7.81 -13.45 1.87
C ILE A 391 -8.66 -14.05 2.98
N SER A 392 -8.20 -15.12 3.64
CA SER A 392 -9.01 -15.84 4.63
C SER A 392 -8.83 -15.35 6.07
N GLY A 393 -7.77 -14.58 6.36
CA GLY A 393 -7.37 -14.21 7.71
C GLY A 393 -6.72 -15.33 8.52
N ALA A 394 -6.66 -16.57 8.00
CA ALA A 394 -6.06 -17.69 8.71
C ALA A 394 -4.56 -17.51 8.91
N ILE A 395 -4.08 -17.74 10.13
CA ILE A 395 -2.65 -17.79 10.44
C ILE A 395 -2.08 -19.11 9.91
N ARG A 396 -0.98 -19.05 9.16
CA ARG A 396 -0.33 -20.21 8.55
C ARG A 396 1.16 -20.27 8.89
N PRO A 397 1.75 -21.48 9.03
CA PRO A 397 3.18 -21.66 9.18
C PRO A 397 3.98 -21.05 8.01
N GLY A 398 5.20 -20.64 8.32
CA GLY A 398 6.10 -19.96 7.42
C GLY A 398 5.95 -18.45 7.41
N ILE A 399 7.06 -17.77 7.11
CA ILE A 399 7.13 -16.34 6.82
C ILE A 399 7.69 -16.13 5.40
N TRP A 400 7.13 -15.16 4.67
CA TRP A 400 7.67 -14.75 3.37
C TRP A 400 8.57 -13.53 3.50
N LEU A 401 9.82 -13.69 3.10
CA LEU A 401 10.88 -12.68 3.06
C LEU A 401 11.14 -12.23 1.62
N LYS A 402 11.68 -11.03 1.44
CA LYS A 402 11.95 -10.39 0.14
C LYS A 402 13.31 -9.71 0.15
N GLY A 403 14.09 -9.98 -0.89
CA GLY A 403 15.31 -9.27 -1.23
C GLY A 403 15.34 -8.87 -2.70
N TYR A 404 16.33 -8.07 -3.08
CA TYR A 404 16.60 -7.67 -4.45
C TYR A 404 18.10 -7.81 -4.70
N ALA A 405 18.52 -8.23 -5.90
CA ALA A 405 19.94 -8.16 -6.25
C ALA A 405 20.40 -6.72 -6.50
N GLN A 406 19.53 -5.89 -7.07
CA GLN A 406 19.79 -4.47 -7.28
C GLN A 406 18.51 -3.66 -7.11
N ARG A 407 18.63 -2.50 -6.47
CA ARG A 407 17.57 -1.47 -6.42
C ARG A 407 18.13 -0.15 -6.90
N ARG A 408 17.42 0.49 -7.83
CA ARG A 408 17.78 1.83 -8.33
C ARG A 408 16.60 2.49 -9.04
N TRP A 409 16.60 3.82 -9.05
CA TRP A 409 15.94 4.59 -10.10
C TRP A 409 17.00 4.95 -11.15
N ALA A 410 16.63 4.92 -12.43
CA ALA A 410 17.54 5.26 -13.51
C ALA A 410 16.81 5.73 -14.77
N ASP A 411 17.58 6.00 -15.82
CA ASP A 411 17.05 6.26 -17.16
C ASP A 411 16.17 5.09 -17.62
N PRO A 412 14.94 5.33 -18.10
CA PRO A 412 14.00 4.27 -18.42
C PRO A 412 14.55 3.20 -19.37
N LEU A 413 14.18 1.95 -19.11
CA LEU A 413 14.44 0.83 -20.02
C LEU A 413 13.40 0.85 -21.13
N ILE A 414 13.84 0.84 -22.39
CA ILE A 414 13.04 1.07 -23.58
C ILE A 414 13.14 -0.15 -24.47
N GLY A 415 12.00 -0.70 -24.83
CA GLY A 415 11.86 -1.87 -25.71
C GLY A 415 10.68 -1.72 -26.64
N ALA A 416 10.57 -2.62 -27.62
CA ALA A 416 9.39 -2.71 -28.47
C ALA A 416 8.31 -3.57 -27.80
N ASP A 417 7.05 -3.13 -27.84
CA ASP A 417 5.91 -3.96 -27.48
C ASP A 417 5.58 -4.98 -28.59
N THR A 418 4.55 -5.80 -28.39
CA THR A 418 4.11 -6.82 -29.35
C THR A 418 3.69 -6.27 -30.71
N ASN A 419 3.41 -4.97 -30.81
CA ASN A 419 3.05 -4.27 -32.04
C ASN A 419 4.23 -3.48 -32.63
N GLY A 420 5.44 -3.67 -32.10
CA GLY A 420 6.64 -2.94 -32.53
C GLY A 420 6.71 -1.51 -32.02
N ARG A 421 5.81 -1.08 -31.13
CA ARG A 421 5.81 0.29 -30.59
C ARG A 421 6.79 0.40 -29.43
N LEU A 422 7.66 1.41 -29.44
CA LEU A 422 8.59 1.65 -28.33
C LEU A 422 7.84 2.07 -27.06
N ARG A 423 8.16 1.41 -25.95
CA ARG A 423 7.62 1.67 -24.60
C ARG A 423 8.69 1.54 -23.55
N ILE A 424 8.37 2.03 -22.35
CA ILE A 424 9.18 1.81 -21.15
C ILE A 424 8.83 0.45 -20.54
N PHE A 425 9.82 -0.26 -20.02
CA PHE A 425 9.71 -1.58 -19.41
C PHE A 425 10.28 -1.60 -17.99
N ARG A 426 9.78 -2.53 -17.18
CA ARG A 426 10.33 -2.93 -15.87
C ARG A 426 10.41 -4.45 -15.79
N PRO A 427 11.42 -5.02 -15.11
CA PRO A 427 11.54 -6.46 -14.89
C PRO A 427 10.57 -6.93 -13.77
N LEU A 428 9.27 -6.69 -13.94
CA LEU A 428 8.24 -6.93 -12.91
C LEU A 428 8.06 -8.41 -12.56
N LEU A 429 8.36 -9.31 -13.50
CA LEU A 429 8.30 -10.76 -13.29
C LEU A 429 9.69 -11.40 -13.22
N ASP A 430 10.75 -10.61 -12.99
CA ASP A 430 12.07 -11.12 -12.64
C ASP A 430 12.07 -11.51 -11.15
N LEU A 431 11.41 -12.64 -10.89
CA LEU A 431 11.15 -13.19 -9.56
C LEU A 431 11.86 -14.54 -9.43
N SER A 432 12.34 -14.84 -8.23
CA SER A 432 12.81 -16.17 -7.85
C SER A 432 12.17 -16.61 -6.54
N LEU A 433 11.83 -17.89 -6.46
CA LEU A 433 11.24 -18.50 -5.27
C LEU A 433 12.23 -19.45 -4.62
N SER A 434 12.35 -19.35 -3.30
CA SER A 434 13.04 -20.32 -2.46
C SER A 434 12.15 -20.74 -1.29
N HIS A 435 12.38 -21.94 -0.77
CA HIS A 435 11.69 -22.46 0.42
C HIS A 435 12.67 -23.25 1.27
N VAL A 436 12.68 -22.94 2.56
CA VAL A 436 13.37 -23.67 3.62
C VAL A 436 12.30 -24.20 4.58
N GLU A 437 12.27 -25.50 4.77
CA GLU A 437 11.32 -26.14 5.68
C GLU A 437 11.74 -26.04 7.15
N GLU A 438 10.88 -26.51 8.07
CA GLU A 438 11.10 -26.44 9.51
C GLU A 438 12.40 -27.13 9.95
N ALA A 439 12.77 -28.25 9.30
CA ALA A 439 14.02 -28.97 9.57
C ALA A 439 15.28 -28.23 9.07
N GLY A 440 15.13 -27.12 8.35
CA GLY A 440 16.24 -26.36 7.75
C GLY A 440 16.68 -26.85 6.37
N GLU A 441 16.00 -27.85 5.80
CA GLU A 441 16.29 -28.32 4.44
C GLU A 441 15.76 -27.32 3.39
N VAL A 442 16.56 -27.09 2.34
CA VAL A 442 16.16 -26.27 1.19
C VAL A 442 15.40 -27.17 0.22
N THR A 443 14.07 -27.01 0.17
CA THR A 443 13.19 -27.81 -0.69
C THR A 443 12.99 -27.17 -2.07
N VAL A 444 13.16 -25.85 -2.16
CA VAL A 444 13.17 -25.07 -3.40
C VAL A 444 14.30 -24.05 -3.34
N ASP A 445 15.19 -24.08 -4.32
CA ASP A 445 16.36 -23.18 -4.37
C ASP A 445 16.31 -22.29 -5.61
N GLY A 446 15.94 -21.02 -5.42
CA GLY A 446 16.13 -19.96 -6.41
C GLY A 446 15.40 -20.20 -7.74
N VAL A 447 14.27 -20.91 -7.73
CA VAL A 447 13.51 -21.22 -8.94
C VAL A 447 13.06 -19.91 -9.59
N ARG A 448 13.58 -19.65 -10.78
CA ARG A 448 13.29 -18.43 -11.53
C ARG A 448 11.94 -18.52 -12.23
N SER A 449 11.28 -17.37 -12.30
CA SER A 449 10.13 -17.13 -13.16
C SER A 449 10.42 -17.55 -14.61
N THR A 450 9.46 -18.26 -15.21
CA THR A 450 9.47 -18.65 -16.62
C THR A 450 8.80 -17.61 -17.53
N ALA A 451 8.53 -16.41 -17.00
CA ALA A 451 7.91 -15.34 -17.77
C ALA A 451 8.74 -14.99 -19.02
N ALA A 452 8.04 -14.87 -20.15
CA ALA A 452 8.65 -14.39 -21.39
C ALA A 452 9.39 -13.06 -21.21
N SER A 453 10.33 -12.79 -22.11
CA SER A 453 11.15 -11.57 -22.09
C SER A 453 11.89 -11.37 -20.77
N GLN A 454 12.36 -12.45 -20.12
CA GLN A 454 13.09 -12.41 -18.85
C GLN A 454 12.34 -11.64 -17.74
N GLY A 455 11.01 -11.68 -17.79
CA GLY A 455 10.15 -10.98 -16.83
C GLY A 455 9.96 -9.47 -17.07
N PHE A 456 10.52 -8.90 -18.15
CA PHE A 456 10.26 -7.52 -18.55
C PHE A 456 8.81 -7.33 -19.01
N ARG A 457 8.14 -6.32 -18.46
CA ARG A 457 6.77 -5.92 -18.79
C ARG A 457 6.71 -4.43 -19.07
N ALA A 458 5.86 -4.05 -20.02
CA ALA A 458 5.60 -2.65 -20.31
C ALA A 458 5.10 -1.93 -19.05
N TYR A 459 5.64 -0.74 -18.80
CA TYR A 459 5.39 0.07 -17.63
C TYR A 459 5.06 1.51 -18.04
N THR A 460 4.13 2.12 -17.30
CA THR A 460 3.74 3.52 -17.47
C THR A 460 4.25 4.30 -16.26
N PRO A 461 5.51 4.80 -16.31
CA PRO A 461 6.03 5.63 -15.23
C PRO A 461 5.24 6.94 -15.13
N HIS A 462 4.91 7.33 -13.90
CA HIS A 462 4.29 8.61 -13.60
C HIS A 462 5.36 9.62 -13.18
N THR A 463 6.37 9.78 -14.04
CA THR A 463 7.51 10.68 -13.82
C THR A 463 7.61 11.67 -14.97
N VAL A 464 6.47 12.08 -15.52
CA VAL A 464 6.39 12.93 -16.71
C VAL A 464 7.08 14.25 -16.44
N GLY A 465 7.93 14.65 -17.37
CA GLY A 465 8.57 15.94 -17.43
C GLY A 465 8.70 16.45 -18.86
N ARG A 466 9.40 17.57 -19.03
CA ARG A 466 9.79 18.03 -20.36
C ARG A 466 10.72 16.99 -20.99
N ALA A 467 10.53 16.71 -22.28
CA ALA A 467 11.49 15.89 -23.00
C ALA A 467 12.85 16.59 -22.99
N GLY A 468 13.91 15.85 -22.63
CA GLY A 468 15.26 16.38 -22.61
C GLY A 468 15.76 16.74 -24.02
N LEU A 469 16.77 17.60 -24.12
CA LEU A 469 17.39 18.00 -25.39
C LEU A 469 17.87 16.79 -26.23
N PHE A 470 18.21 15.69 -25.55
CA PHE A 470 18.70 14.45 -26.17
C PHE A 470 17.62 13.36 -26.29
N PHE A 471 16.33 13.71 -26.27
CA PHE A 471 15.24 12.71 -26.32
C PHE A 471 15.36 11.72 -27.49
N ARG A 472 15.98 12.12 -28.60
CA ARG A 472 16.20 11.24 -29.76
C ARG A 472 17.06 10.02 -29.43
N GLN A 473 17.95 10.11 -28.44
CA GLN A 473 18.75 8.97 -27.98
C GLN A 473 17.88 7.90 -27.32
N ARG A 474 16.71 8.29 -26.78
CA ARG A 474 15.73 7.37 -26.20
C ARG A 474 14.85 6.67 -27.24
N LEU A 475 15.00 7.01 -28.53
CA LEU A 475 14.33 6.28 -29.61
C LEU A 475 15.07 4.99 -30.00
N THR A 476 16.23 4.74 -29.40
CA THR A 476 16.98 3.49 -29.53
C THR A 476 16.64 2.58 -28.34
N PRO A 477 16.16 1.34 -28.57
CA PRO A 477 15.96 0.37 -27.49
C PRO A 477 17.24 0.13 -26.70
N ASN A 478 17.11 0.06 -25.37
CA ASN A 478 18.18 -0.29 -24.42
C ASN A 478 17.76 -1.40 -23.44
N CYS A 479 16.52 -1.92 -23.58
CA CYS A 479 16.08 -3.10 -22.86
C CYS A 479 16.88 -4.31 -23.38
N PRO A 480 17.34 -5.23 -22.51
CA PRO A 480 17.95 -6.47 -22.95
C PRO A 480 17.00 -7.18 -23.94
N PRO A 481 17.50 -7.73 -25.06
CA PRO A 481 16.66 -8.47 -25.96
C PRO A 481 16.01 -9.65 -25.21
N PRO A 482 14.74 -10.01 -25.52
CA PRO A 482 14.18 -11.27 -25.05
C PRO A 482 15.16 -12.39 -25.42
N ALA A 483 15.49 -13.27 -24.48
CA ALA A 483 16.25 -14.46 -24.85
C ALA A 483 15.43 -15.24 -25.91
N PRO A 484 16.05 -15.73 -27.01
CA PRO A 484 15.34 -16.62 -27.92
C PRO A 484 14.80 -17.81 -27.12
N PRO A 485 13.63 -18.38 -27.51
CA PRO A 485 13.10 -19.55 -26.84
C PRO A 485 14.17 -20.63 -26.78
N THR A 486 14.52 -21.09 -25.57
CA THR A 486 15.39 -22.26 -25.41
C THR A 486 14.72 -23.46 -26.07
N PRO A 487 15.48 -24.27 -26.83
CA PRO A 487 14.97 -25.42 -27.57
C PRO A 487 14.30 -26.47 -26.68
#